data_AF-A0A6J7UJP2-F1
#
_entry.id   AF-A0A6J7UJP2-F1
#
_cell.length_a   1.000
_cell.length_b   1.000
_cell.length_c   1.000
_cell.angle_alpha   90.00
_cell.angle_beta   90.00
_cell.angle_gamma   90.00
#
_symmetry.space_group_name_H-M   'P 1'
#
loop_
_entity.id
_entity.type
_entity.pdbx_description
1 polymer ?
#
loop_
_entity_poly.entity_id
_entity_poly.type
_entity_poly.pdbx_seq_one_letter_code
_entity_poly.pdbx_strand_id
1 'polypeptide(L)' 'MLEHIDLASINSQGYCFQIEVALRSSKDGFSIAQVPITFIERAGGVSKMSKRIVIEALWNVTKWGFGTYKYRR' A
#
# COMPACT_ATOMS: atom_id res chain seq x y z
N MET A 1 -10.79 -6.77 -11.19
CA MET A 1 -10.13 -6.02 -10.10
C MET A 1 -9.19 -4.96 -10.64
N LEU A 2 -8.10 -5.30 -11.36
CA LEU A 2 -7.16 -4.28 -11.88
C LEU A 2 -7.81 -3.25 -12.82
N GLU A 3 -8.84 -3.63 -13.57
CA GLU A 3 -9.58 -2.71 -14.45
C GLU A 3 -10.57 -1.80 -13.70
N HIS A 4 -10.90 -2.13 -12.45
CA HIS A 4 -11.78 -1.33 -11.57
C HIS A 4 -10.98 -0.39 -10.66
N ILE A 5 -9.73 -0.75 -10.35
CA ILE A 5 -8.82 0.12 -9.61
C ILE A 5 -8.21 1.08 -10.62
N ASP A 6 -8.49 2.38 -10.48
CA ASP A 6 -7.82 3.39 -11.29
C ASP A 6 -6.32 3.42 -10.96
N LEU A 7 -5.53 2.71 -11.77
CA LEU A 7 -4.08 2.57 -11.60
C LEU A 7 -3.35 3.90 -11.92
N ALA A 8 -3.95 4.78 -12.72
CA ALA A 8 -3.33 6.04 -13.12
C ALA A 8 -3.31 7.07 -11.98
N SER A 9 -4.22 6.96 -11.02
CA SER A 9 -4.20 7.78 -9.79
C SER A 9 -3.25 7.27 -8.71
N ILE A 10 -2.58 6.13 -8.91
CA ILE A 10 -1.64 5.59 -7.92
C ILE A 10 -0.31 6.32 -8.06
N ASN A 11 -0.08 7.28 -7.16
CA ASN A 11 1.16 8.07 -7.11
C ASN A 11 2.23 7.44 -6.19
N SER A 12 1.91 6.33 -5.54
CA SER A 12 2.77 5.63 -4.58
C SER A 12 3.78 4.71 -5.27
N GLN A 13 5.06 4.80 -4.90
CA GLN A 13 6.10 3.88 -5.37
C GLN A 13 6.48 2.81 -4.31
N GLY A 14 6.93 1.65 -4.77
CA GLY A 14 7.47 0.59 -3.91
C GLY A 14 6.43 0.01 -2.94
N TYR A 15 6.75 -0.09 -1.66
CA TYR A 15 5.88 -0.70 -0.65
C TYR A 15 4.54 0.06 -0.47
N CYS A 16 4.56 1.37 -0.68
CA CYS A 16 3.37 2.20 -0.58
C CYS A 16 2.33 1.87 -1.68
N PHE A 17 2.80 1.44 -2.86
CA PHE A 17 1.93 0.91 -3.92
C PHE A 17 1.17 -0.34 -3.44
N GLN A 18 1.87 -1.26 -2.78
CA GLN A 18 1.28 -2.51 -2.29
C GLN A 18 0.20 -2.25 -1.23
N ILE A 19 0.46 -1.31 -0.31
CA ILE A 19 -0.51 -0.87 0.71
C ILE A 19 -1.75 -0.24 0.06
N GLU A 20 -1.54 0.66 -0.90
CA GLU A 20 -2.63 1.39 -1.55
C GLU A 20 -3.54 0.48 -2.38
N VAL A 21 -2.96 -0.46 -3.14
CA VAL A 21 -3.72 -1.46 -3.90
C VAL A 21 -4.54 -2.34 -2.95
N ALA A 22 -3.95 -2.83 -1.85
CA ALA A 22 -4.68 -3.63 -0.87
C ALA A 22 -5.84 -2.86 -0.23
N LEU A 23 -5.63 -1.59 0.13
CA LEU A 23 -6.66 -0.74 0.72
C LEU A 23 -7.82 -0.48 -0.25
N ARG A 24 -7.54 -0.16 -1.52
CA ARG A 24 -8.57 0.06 -2.55
C ARG A 24 -9.35 -1.22 -2.84
N SER A 25 -8.65 -2.35 -2.96
CA SER A 25 -9.28 -3.66 -3.18
C SER A 25 -10.24 -4.03 -2.06
N SER A 26 -9.86 -3.73 -0.81
CA SER A 26 -10.74 -3.93 0.35
C SER A 26 -11.95 -3.00 0.34
N LYS A 27 -11.80 -1.75 -0.11
CA LYS A 27 -12.91 -0.78 -0.20
C LYS A 27 -13.92 -1.15 -1.29
N ASP A 28 -13.44 -1.71 -2.39
CA ASP A 28 -14.28 -2.11 -3.52
C ASP A 28 -14.93 -3.50 -3.32
N GLY A 29 -14.77 -4.11 -2.13
CA GLY A 29 -15.42 -5.36 -1.75
C GLY A 29 -14.81 -6.62 -2.38
N PHE A 30 -13.60 -6.54 -2.93
CA PHE A 30 -12.92 -7.72 -3.46
C PHE A 30 -12.46 -8.66 -2.34
N SER A 31 -12.46 -9.97 -2.63
CA SER A 31 -11.93 -10.97 -1.70
C SER A 31 -10.40 -10.89 -1.63
N ILE A 32 -9.87 -10.83 -0.41
CA ILE A 32 -8.43 -10.76 -0.15
C ILE A 32 -7.99 -12.04 0.54
N ALA A 33 -6.96 -12.69 0.01
CA ALA A 33 -6.32 -13.86 0.59
C ALA A 33 -4.81 -13.62 0.74
N GLN A 34 -4.24 -14.14 1.83
CA GLN A 34 -2.80 -14.10 2.05
C GLN A 34 -2.17 -15.39 1.52
N VAL A 35 -1.17 -15.26 0.66
CA VAL A 35 -0.41 -16.39 0.13
C VAL A 35 1.01 -16.32 0.70
N PRO A 36 1.50 -17.37 1.39
CA PRO A 36 2.85 -17.37 1.93
C PRO A 36 3.87 -17.40 0.79
N ILE A 37 4.89 -16.53 0.87
CA ILE A 37 6.00 -16.47 -0.10
C ILE A 37 7.31 -16.67 0.65
N THR A 38 8.09 -17.67 0.24
CA THR A 38 9.45 -17.86 0.71
C THR A 38 10.40 -17.04 -0.17
N PHE A 39 11.00 -16.00 0.41
CA PHE A 39 12.01 -15.21 -0.28
C PHE A 39 13.35 -15.96 -0.28
N ILE A 40 13.72 -16.53 -1.43
CA ILE A 40 14.90 -17.42 -1.56
C ILE A 40 16.22 -16.65 -1.76
N GLU A 41 16.20 -15.31 -1.84
CA GLU A 41 17.41 -14.49 -1.96
C GLU A 41 17.31 -13.15 -1.21
N ARG A 42 18.35 -12.85 -0.41
CA ARG A 42 19.11 -11.58 -0.40
C ARG A 42 20.24 -11.63 0.63
N ALA A 43 21.42 -12.09 0.21
CA ALA A 43 22.65 -11.94 0.99
C ALA A 43 23.54 -10.76 0.51
N GLY A 44 23.20 -10.06 -0.58
CA GLY A 44 24.13 -9.11 -1.23
C GLY A 44 23.50 -7.85 -1.82
N GLY A 45 22.66 -7.12 -1.09
CA GLY A 45 22.11 -5.85 -1.57
C GLY A 45 21.86 -4.84 -0.47
N VAL A 46 22.34 -3.60 -0.65
CA VAL A 46 22.07 -2.47 0.24
C VAL A 46 20.54 -2.29 0.37
N SER A 47 20.06 -2.14 1.60
CA SER A 47 18.65 -1.93 1.90
C SER A 47 18.06 -0.83 1.02
N LYS A 48 17.04 -1.16 0.21
CA LYS A 48 16.25 -0.17 -0.54
C LYS A 48 15.28 0.62 0.36
N MET A 49 15.22 0.29 1.65
CA MET A 49 14.41 1.00 2.65
C MET A 49 15.21 2.16 3.23
N SER A 50 14.87 3.39 2.80
CA SER A 50 15.36 4.61 3.44
C SER A 50 14.38 5.09 4.51
N LYS A 51 14.86 5.77 5.55
CA LYS A 51 14.02 6.39 6.59
C LYS A 51 12.96 7.33 5.98
N ARG A 52 13.24 7.93 4.82
CA ARG A 52 12.31 8.81 4.11
C ARG A 52 11.05 8.07 3.62
N ILE A 53 11.21 6.88 3.06
CA ILE A 53 10.10 6.04 2.59
C ILE A 53 9.17 5.65 3.76
N VAL A 54 9.75 5.34 4.92
CA VAL A 54 8.98 4.99 6.13
C VAL A 54 8.15 6.18 6.62
N ILE A 55 8.74 7.38 6.64
CA ILE A 55 8.06 8.60 7.08
C ILE A 55 6.93 8.97 6.10
N GLU A 56 7.16 8.87 4.79
CA GLU A 56 6.14 9.12 3.77
C GLU A 56 4.95 8.16 3.91
N ALA A 57 5.22 6.86 4.10
CA ALA A 57 4.18 5.87 4.32
C ALA A 57 3.36 6.17 5.60
N LEU A 58 4.01 6.52 6.70
CA LEU A 58 3.35 6.86 7.96
C LEU A 58 2.43 8.08 7.81
N TRP A 59 2.90 9.11 7.09
CA TRP A 59 2.14 10.32 6.83
C TRP A 59 0.90 10.04 5.97
N ASN A 60 1.06 9.27 4.89
CA ASN A 60 -0.05 8.91 4.00
C ASN A 60 -1.13 8.09 4.72
N VAL A 61 -0.72 7.10 5.52
CA VAL A 61 -1.66 6.30 6.32
C VAL A 61 -2.42 7.17 7.34
N THR A 62 -1.72 8.09 8.01
CA THR A 62 -2.35 9.02 8.97
C THR A 62 -3.36 9.93 8.28
N LYS A 63 -3.00 10.49 7.11
CA LYS A 63 -3.90 11.35 6.31
C LYS A 63 -5.14 10.60 5.84
N TRP A 64 -5.01 9.35 5.38
CA TRP A 64 -6.15 8.53 4.99
C TRP A 64 -7.01 8.14 6.19
N GLY A 65 -6.42 7.81 7.34
CA GLY A 65 -7.15 7.53 8.58
C GLY A 65 -8.01 8.72 9.01
N PHE A 66 -7.44 9.92 9.02
CA PHE A 66 -8.17 11.16 9.34
C PHE A 66 -9.22 11.53 8.30
N GLY A 67 -8.93 11.36 7.00
CA GLY A 67 -9.91 11.60 5.93
C GLY A 67 -11.11 10.65 6.00
N THR A 68 -10.89 9.40 6.43
CA THR A 68 -11.95 8.39 6.59
C THR A 68 -12.82 8.65 7.82
N TYR A 69 -12.29 9.31 8.87
CA TYR A 69 -13.07 9.74 10.04
C TYR A 69 -14.18 10.75 9.68
N LYS A 70 -13.95 11.60 8.67
CA LYS A 70 -14.90 12.64 8.26
C LYS A 70 -16.06 12.11 7.40
N TYR A 71 -15.97 10.89 6.86
CA TYR A 71 -17.00 10.27 6.02
C TYR A 71 -17.97 9.35 6.78
N ARG A 72 -17.78 9.19 8.10
CA ARG A 72 -18.64 8.36 8.96
C ARG A 72 -19.46 9.20 9.93
N ARG A 73 -19.95 10.36 9.49
CA ARG A 73 -20.95 11.19 10.16
C ARG A 73 -21.90 11.80 9.15
#